data_AF-T0ZV93-F1
#
_entry.id   AF-T0ZV93-F1
#
_cell.length_a   1.000
_cell.length_b   1.000
_cell.length_c   1.000
_cell.angle_alpha   90.00
_cell.angle_beta   90.00
_cell.angle_gamma   90.00
#
_symmetry.space_group_name_H-M   'P 1'
#
loop_
_entity.id
_entity.type
_entity.pdbx_description
1 polymer ?
#
loop_
_entity_poly.entity_id
_entity_poly.type
_entity_poly.pdbx_seq_one_letter_code
_entity_poly.pdbx_strand_id
1 'polypeptide(L)'
;MASSRPGRCRTASSTPAGCFYWLHTHDATGIIHIETPVARQFTLGDFFAIWGWPLSSSDLLGHRGHVTAYLNGKPYTGNPRQIILTEHREITLEIGNTVTPPKYIFPLGL
;
A
#
# COMPACT_ATOMS: atom_id res chain seq x y z
N MET A 1 17.62 0.95 -9.61
CA MET A 1 16.38 1.42 -8.95
C MET A 1 16.46 0.96 -7.50
N ALA A 2 16.43 1.90 -6.55
CA ALA A 2 16.71 1.58 -5.15
C ALA A 2 15.49 0.90 -4.51
N SER A 3 15.62 -0.39 -4.18
CA SER A 3 14.70 -1.10 -3.30
C SER A 3 14.79 -0.45 -1.91
N SER A 4 13.80 0.36 -1.56
CA SER A 4 13.70 0.97 -0.24
C SER A 4 13.25 -0.13 0.73
N ARG A 5 14.08 -0.41 1.75
CA ARG A 5 13.75 -1.42 2.77
C ARG A 5 12.60 -0.91 3.64
N PRO A 6 11.60 -1.77 3.97
CA PRO A 6 10.57 -1.40 4.94
C PRO A 6 11.19 -1.02 6.30
N GLY A 7 10.43 -0.25 7.09
CA GLY A 7 10.86 0.29 8.38
C GLY A 7 11.44 -0.79 9.31
N ARG A 8 12.49 -0.41 10.05
CA ARG A 8 13.22 -1.30 10.96
C ARG A 8 12.27 -1.82 12.05
N CYS A 9 11.91 -3.09 11.92
CA CYS A 9 11.12 -3.82 12.89
C CYS A 9 11.83 -3.86 14.26
N ARG A 10 11.17 -3.35 15.30
CA ARG A 10 11.69 -3.35 16.67
C ARG A 10 11.16 -4.56 17.45
N THR A 11 11.48 -5.77 16.99
CA THR A 11 11.41 -6.98 17.83
C THR A 11 12.59 -7.87 17.46
N ALA A 12 13.58 -7.92 18.36
CA ALA A 12 14.71 -8.83 18.25
C ALA A 12 14.22 -10.25 18.58
N SER A 13 14.13 -11.11 17.55
CA SER A 13 14.14 -12.56 17.71
C SER A 13 15.51 -13.06 17.25
N SER A 14 16.17 -13.87 18.07
CA SER A 14 17.55 -14.34 17.89
C SER A 14 17.71 -15.44 16.82
N THR A 15 16.95 -15.36 15.74
CA THR A 15 17.03 -16.27 14.58
C THR A 15 17.09 -15.39 13.32
N PRO A 16 17.90 -15.69 12.30
CA PRO A 16 18.02 -14.87 11.08
C PRO A 16 16.77 -14.94 10.16
N ALA A 17 15.58 -15.14 10.74
CA ALA A 17 14.33 -14.90 10.05
C ALA A 17 14.08 -13.38 10.15
N GLY A 18 14.13 -12.70 9.01
CA GLY A 18 13.78 -11.28 8.94
C GLY A 18 12.41 -11.03 9.57
N CYS A 19 12.17 -9.81 10.04
CA CYS A 19 10.83 -9.46 10.49
C CYS A 19 9.83 -9.57 9.34
N PHE A 20 8.71 -10.23 9.61
CA PHE A 20 7.58 -10.31 8.72
C PHE A 20 6.48 -9.37 9.20
N TYR A 21 5.83 -8.70 8.24
CA TYR A 21 4.64 -7.90 8.48
C TYR A 21 3.47 -8.57 7.76
N TRP A 22 2.30 -8.57 8.40
CA TRP A 22 1.08 -9.15 7.82
C TRP A 22 0.65 -8.48 6.51
N LEU A 23 1.09 -7.23 6.29
CA LEU A 23 0.97 -6.56 5.00
C LEU A 23 2.33 -6.53 4.31
N HIS A 24 2.42 -7.11 3.13
CA HIS A 24 3.64 -7.13 2.33
C HIS A 24 3.34 -7.35 0.84
N THR A 25 4.36 -7.24 0.00
CA THR A 25 4.31 -7.66 -1.42
C THR A 25 5.37 -8.74 -1.64
N HIS A 26 5.12 -9.69 -2.53
CA HIS A 26 6.13 -10.69 -2.92
C HIS A 26 7.07 -10.18 -4.02
N ASP A 27 6.64 -9.18 -4.79
CA ASP A 27 7.39 -8.63 -5.92
C ASP A 27 7.03 -7.15 -6.19
N ALA A 28 7.43 -6.66 -7.37
CA ALA A 28 7.24 -5.29 -7.83
C ALA A 28 5.91 -5.05 -8.58
N THR A 29 5.00 -6.01 -8.64
CA THR A 29 3.69 -5.86 -9.31
C THR A 29 2.75 -4.91 -8.55
N GLY A 30 2.99 -4.71 -7.26
CA GLY A 30 2.16 -3.87 -6.40
C GLY A 30 0.98 -4.59 -5.75
N ILE A 31 0.86 -5.91 -5.88
CA ILE A 31 -0.13 -6.70 -5.14
C ILE A 31 0.24 -6.73 -3.65
N ILE A 32 -0.68 -6.24 -2.81
CA ILE A 32 -0.54 -6.26 -1.35
C ILE A 32 -1.22 -7.51 -0.81
N HIS A 33 -0.44 -8.36 -0.15
CA HIS A 33 -0.91 -9.53 0.56
C HIS A 33 -1.28 -9.18 1.99
N ILE A 34 -2.40 -9.73 2.48
CA ILE A 34 -2.82 -9.67 3.88
C ILE A 34 -2.80 -11.09 4.42
N GLU A 35 -1.71 -11.45 5.09
CA GLU A 35 -1.53 -12.78 5.68
C GLU A 35 -1.56 -12.62 7.18
N THR A 36 -2.71 -12.80 7.82
CA THR A 36 -2.86 -12.57 9.27
C THR A 36 -3.60 -13.72 9.93
N PRO A 37 -3.22 -14.11 11.17
CA PRO A 37 -3.97 -15.14 11.90
C PRO A 37 -5.29 -14.62 12.48
N VAL A 38 -5.57 -13.31 12.39
CA VAL A 38 -6.76 -12.67 12.98
C VAL A 38 -7.54 -11.89 11.94
N ALA A 39 -8.86 -12.03 11.94
CA ALA A 39 -9.72 -11.20 11.11
C ALA A 39 -9.72 -9.75 11.64
N ARG A 40 -8.99 -8.87 10.96
CA ARG A 40 -9.02 -7.42 11.21
C ARG A 40 -9.02 -6.67 9.89
N GLN A 41 -9.57 -5.46 9.90
CA GLN A 41 -9.45 -4.56 8.77
C GLN A 41 -8.05 -3.94 8.75
N PHE A 42 -7.45 -3.90 7.56
CA PHE A 42 -6.21 -3.18 7.30
C PHE A 42 -6.49 -2.05 6.32
N THR A 43 -5.69 -1.01 6.44
CA THR A 43 -5.80 0.18 5.60
C THR A 43 -4.55 0.36 4.76
N LEU A 44 -4.68 1.14 3.68
CA LEU A 44 -3.53 1.58 2.89
C LEU A 44 -2.54 2.39 3.76
N GLY A 45 -3.04 3.12 4.75
CA GLY A 45 -2.21 3.81 5.74
C GLY A 45 -1.35 2.87 6.58
N ASP A 46 -1.86 1.69 6.96
CA ASP A 46 -1.08 0.68 7.68
C ASP A 46 0.09 0.17 6.83
N PHE A 47 -0.16 -0.07 5.54
CA PHE A 47 0.88 -0.50 4.61
C PHE A 47 1.98 0.57 4.48
N PHE A 48 1.62 1.83 4.22
CA PHE A 48 2.60 2.92 4.14
C PHE A 48 3.38 3.12 5.46
N ALA A 49 2.71 2.91 6.61
CA ALA A 49 3.35 3.01 7.92
C ALA A 49 4.44 1.94 8.13
N ILE A 50 4.21 0.69 7.67
CA ILE A 50 5.23 -0.38 7.70
C ILE A 50 6.47 0.03 6.91
N TRP A 51 6.28 0.68 5.77
CA TRP A 51 7.38 1.11 4.91
C TRP A 51 8.02 2.43 5.36
N GLY A 52 7.40 3.14 6.30
CA GLY A 52 7.91 4.42 6.81
C GLY A 52 7.76 5.58 5.84
N TRP A 53 6.90 5.46 4.83
CA TRP A 53 6.66 6.51 3.84
C TRP A 53 5.38 7.30 4.17
N PRO A 54 5.35 8.61 3.90
CA PRO A 54 4.15 9.42 4.09
C PRO A 54 3.11 9.09 3.02
N LEU A 55 1.84 9.14 3.44
CA LEU A 55 0.67 9.14 2.59
C LEU A 55 -0.32 10.16 3.17
N SER A 56 -0.72 11.13 2.37
CA SER A 56 -1.77 12.10 2.71
C SER A 56 -2.44 12.61 1.43
N SER A 57 -3.40 13.53 1.55
CA SER A 57 -3.96 14.23 0.39
C SER A 57 -2.98 15.18 -0.30
N SER A 58 -1.79 15.40 0.27
CA SER A 58 -0.79 16.36 -0.23
C SER A 58 0.64 15.81 -0.32
N ASP A 59 0.84 14.52 0.01
CA ASP A 59 2.16 13.88 0.06
C ASP A 59 2.02 12.39 -0.27
N LEU A 60 2.74 11.96 -1.29
CA LEU A 60 2.82 10.57 -1.72
C LEU A 60 4.29 10.15 -1.78
N LEU A 61 4.72 9.28 -0.85
CA LEU A 61 6.10 8.78 -0.80
C LEU A 61 7.16 9.89 -0.71
N GLY A 62 6.83 11.02 -0.06
CA GLY A 62 7.72 12.18 0.09
C GLY A 62 7.63 13.19 -1.07
N HIS A 63 6.86 12.89 -2.11
CA HIS A 63 6.57 13.82 -3.20
C HIS A 63 5.35 14.66 -2.80
N ARG A 64 5.53 15.98 -2.72
CA ARG A 64 4.47 16.91 -2.33
C ARG A 64 3.65 17.36 -3.53
N GLY A 65 2.34 17.42 -3.36
CA GLY A 65 1.38 17.76 -4.40
C GLY A 65 0.01 17.17 -4.10
N HIS A 66 -1.03 17.66 -4.76
CA HIS A 66 -2.38 17.12 -4.58
C HIS A 66 -2.40 15.63 -4.97
N VAL A 67 -2.77 14.77 -4.02
CA VAL A 67 -2.88 13.32 -4.22
C VAL A 67 -4.32 12.98 -4.54
N THR A 68 -4.54 12.45 -5.74
CA THR A 68 -5.83 11.91 -6.17
C THR A 68 -5.80 10.39 -6.04
N ALA A 69 -6.80 9.83 -5.38
CA ALA A 69 -6.95 8.38 -5.26
C ALA A 69 -8.11 7.89 -6.11
N TYR A 70 -7.95 6.69 -6.68
CA TYR A 70 -9.00 5.98 -7.42
C TYR A 70 -9.17 4.59 -6.84
N LEU A 71 -10.43 4.16 -6.69
CA LEU A 71 -10.78 2.80 -6.32
C LEU A 71 -11.48 2.14 -7.51
N ASN A 72 -10.87 1.10 -8.08
CA ASN A 72 -11.36 0.42 -9.28
C ASN A 72 -11.66 1.42 -10.42
N GLY A 73 -10.74 2.36 -10.65
CA GLY A 73 -10.86 3.42 -11.66
C GLY A 73 -11.81 4.57 -11.33
N LYS A 74 -12.53 4.54 -10.19
CA LYS A 74 -13.46 5.61 -9.79
C LYS A 74 -12.80 6.56 -8.77
N PRO A 75 -12.96 7.89 -8.90
CA PRO A 75 -12.38 8.84 -7.96
C PRO A 75 -12.84 8.57 -6.51
N TYR A 76 -11.89 8.69 -5.58
CA TYR A 76 -12.11 8.62 -4.14
C TYR A 76 -11.78 9.94 -3.49
N THR A 77 -12.72 10.49 -2.72
CA THR A 77 -12.64 11.82 -2.13
C THR A 77 -12.26 11.81 -0.64
N GLY A 78 -12.15 10.63 -0.04
CA GLY A 78 -11.79 10.49 1.37
C GLY A 78 -10.28 10.56 1.61
N ASN A 79 -9.87 10.40 2.87
CA ASN A 79 -8.47 10.32 3.24
C ASN A 79 -7.84 9.04 2.66
N PRO A 80 -6.80 9.12 1.80
CA PRO A 80 -6.19 7.94 1.19
C PRO A 80 -5.61 6.96 2.22
N ARG A 81 -5.23 7.43 3.42
CA ARG A 81 -4.77 6.54 4.51
C ARG A 81 -5.88 5.65 5.06
N GLN A 82 -7.14 6.06 4.93
CA GLN A 82 -8.30 5.34 5.47
C GLN A 82 -8.92 4.36 4.46
N ILE A 83 -8.34 4.22 3.27
CA ILE A 83 -8.78 3.24 2.29
C ILE A 83 -8.58 1.85 2.88
N ILE A 84 -9.68 1.13 3.13
CA ILE A 84 -9.65 -0.25 3.58
C ILE A 84 -9.16 -1.13 2.42
N LEU A 85 -8.19 -1.99 2.72
CA LEU A 85 -7.73 -3.03 1.81
C LEU A 85 -8.75 -4.16 1.81
N THR A 86 -9.35 -4.42 0.67
CA THR A 86 -10.27 -5.54 0.45
C THR A 86 -9.74 -6.39 -0.68
N GLU A 87 -10.22 -7.63 -0.75
CA GLU A 87 -9.92 -8.54 -1.85
C GLU A 87 -10.11 -7.87 -3.20
N HIS A 88 -9.12 -8.05 -4.10
CA HIS A 88 -9.18 -7.61 -5.49
C HIS A 88 -9.54 -6.12 -5.72
N ARG A 89 -9.26 -5.25 -4.75
CA ARG A 89 -9.42 -3.80 -4.92
C ARG A 89 -8.19 -3.19 -5.59
N GLU A 90 -8.42 -2.60 -6.75
CA GLU A 90 -7.43 -1.77 -7.42
C GLU A 90 -7.42 -0.37 -6.80
N ILE A 91 -6.23 0.09 -6.42
CA ILE A 91 -6.00 1.42 -5.87
C ILE A 91 -4.95 2.12 -6.72
N THR A 92 -5.33 3.24 -7.35
CA THR A 92 -4.39 4.11 -8.06
C THR A 92 -4.20 5.38 -7.24
N LEU A 93 -2.95 5.77 -7.01
CA LEU A 93 -2.59 7.05 -6.40
C LEU A 93 -1.81 7.87 -7.42
N GLU A 94 -2.31 9.07 -7.70
CA GLU A 94 -1.70 10.02 -8.63
C GLU A 94 -1.38 11.31 -7.90
N ILE A 95 -0.31 11.98 -8.32
CA ILE A 95 0.12 13.26 -7.74
C ILE A 95 0.19 14.33 -8.82
N GLY A 96 -0.46 15.48 -8.56
CA GLY A 96 -0.51 16.59 -9.51
C GLY A 96 -1.55 16.36 -10.61
N ASN A 97 -1.11 16.35 -11.87
CA ASN A 97 -2.01 16.13 -13.01
C ASN A 97 -2.44 14.67 -13.06
N THR A 98 -3.75 14.44 -13.19
CA THR A 98 -4.31 13.10 -13.26
C THR A 98 -4.41 12.60 -14.69
N VAL A 99 -4.23 11.30 -14.88
CA VAL A 99 -4.52 10.61 -16.15
C VAL A 99 -5.69 9.64 -15.96
N THR A 100 -6.12 8.97 -17.02
CA THR A 100 -7.03 7.83 -16.86
C THR A 100 -6.29 6.74 -16.08
N PRO A 101 -6.80 6.31 -14.91
CA PRO A 101 -6.13 5.27 -14.14
C PRO A 101 -5.97 4.00 -14.98
N PRO A 102 -4.81 3.33 -14.91
CA PRO A 102 -4.67 2.02 -15.52
C PRO A 102 -5.68 1.05 -14.91
N LYS A 103 -5.98 -0.02 -15.64
CA LYS A 103 -6.77 -1.15 -15.13
C LYS A 103 -5.84 -2.34 -14.91
N TYR A 104 -5.80 -2.83 -13.69
CA TYR A 104 -5.07 -4.00 -13.28
C TYR A 104 -5.96 -5.24 -13.39
N ILE A 105 -5.39 -6.32 -13.94
CA ILE A 105 -6.04 -7.63 -13.99
C ILE A 105 -5.27 -8.53 -13.02
N PHE A 106 -5.95 -8.93 -11.94
CA PHE A 106 -5.35 -9.82 -10.96
C PHE A 106 -5.12 -11.21 -11.55
N PRO A 107 -3.96 -11.83 -11.29
CA PRO A 107 -3.72 -13.23 -11.62
C PRO A 107 -4.77 -14.18 -11.06
N LEU A 108 -5.04 -15.26 -11.77
CA LEU A 108 -5.96 -16.30 -11.30
C LEU A 108 -5.40 -16.99 -10.04
N GLY A 109 -6.26 -17.26 -9.07
CA GLY A 109 -5.92 -18.02 -7.86
C GLY A 109 -5.31 -17.19 -6.72
N LEU A 110 -5.41 -15.87 -6.79
CA LEU A 110 -5.21 -14.96 -5.66
C LEU A 110 -6.50 -14.75 -4.87
#